data_AF-A0A5J6FKG4-F1
#
_entry.id   AF-A0A5J6FKG4-F1
#
_cell.length_a   1.000
_cell.length_b   1.000
_cell.length_c   1.000
_cell.angle_alpha   90.00
_cell.angle_beta   90.00
_cell.angle_gamma   90.00
#
_symmetry.space_group_name_H-M   'P 1'
#
loop_
_entity.id
_entity.type
_entity.pdbx_description
1 polymer ?
#
loop_
_entity_poly.entity_id
_entity_poly.type
_entity_poly.pdbx_seq_one_letter_code
_entity_poly.pdbx_strand_id
1 'polypeptide(L)'
;MTADVIVVGGGVIGLTTALELTRRGHRVRVRSRDAARDTTSAVAGALWWPYRIEPEALAGDWALETLAVYEELATAPEETGVRMVAGLHGGERLSGLGPWARRLTGAREVPEGLRVTLPLIDMPVHLAWLQERLVRSGGVLERGTVQDFAEAAALAPVVVNCTGLGARALVPDLGVRPVRGQLVVVENPGIEEWFTRADPASSTTTYFFPQPDGLVLGGTAEVDEYGTGADPRTAEEIVARCARVRPEIAGARVTGHRVGLRPSRDAGVRLEAGTLPGGGRLVHNYGHGGAGVTVAWGCARAAAALVG
;
A
#
# COMPACT_ATOMS: atom_id res chain seq x y z
N MET A 1 -17.86 19.06 -18.48
CA MET A 1 -18.76 17.97 -18.04
C MET A 1 -18.57 17.80 -16.53
N THR A 2 -19.67 17.74 -15.76
CA THR A 2 -19.65 17.53 -14.30
C THR A 2 -19.23 16.09 -13.98
N ALA A 3 -18.42 15.88 -12.94
CA ALA A 3 -18.04 14.55 -12.49
C ALA A 3 -19.17 13.93 -11.66
N ASP A 4 -19.32 12.61 -11.70
CA ASP A 4 -20.26 11.88 -10.83
C ASP A 4 -19.63 11.64 -9.44
N VAL A 5 -18.31 11.43 -9.42
CA VAL A 5 -17.54 11.15 -8.21
C VAL A 5 -16.21 11.91 -8.23
N ILE A 6 -15.89 12.58 -7.11
CA ILE A 6 -14.52 13.05 -6.82
C ILE A 6 -13.83 12.07 -5.87
N VAL A 7 -12.71 11.50 -6.27
CA VAL A 7 -11.83 10.75 -5.35
C VAL A 7 -10.71 11.68 -4.89
N VAL A 8 -10.54 11.84 -3.58
CA VAL A 8 -9.51 12.71 -3.00
C VAL A 8 -8.34 11.84 -2.52
N GLY A 9 -7.20 11.96 -3.20
CA GLY A 9 -5.99 11.16 -2.95
C GLY A 9 -5.54 10.34 -4.17
N GLY A 10 -4.27 10.47 -4.56
CA GLY A 10 -3.68 9.82 -5.73
C GLY A 10 -2.66 8.73 -5.38
N GLY A 11 -2.73 8.18 -4.15
CA GLY A 11 -1.99 6.97 -3.78
C GLY A 11 -2.68 5.71 -4.29
N VAL A 12 -2.14 4.53 -3.96
CA VAL A 12 -2.62 3.23 -4.44
C VAL A 12 -4.12 3.05 -4.19
N ILE A 13 -4.61 3.36 -2.98
CA ILE A 13 -6.02 3.24 -2.59
C ILE A 13 -6.92 4.14 -3.44
N GLY A 14 -6.53 5.39 -3.64
CA GLY A 14 -7.34 6.36 -4.38
C GLY A 14 -7.41 6.02 -5.87
N LEU A 15 -6.28 5.64 -6.47
CA LEU A 15 -6.22 5.25 -7.87
C LEU A 15 -6.96 3.94 -8.15
N THR A 16 -6.82 2.91 -7.30
CA THR A 16 -7.57 1.65 -7.46
C THR A 16 -9.07 1.88 -7.27
N THR A 17 -9.47 2.69 -6.29
CA THR A 17 -10.88 3.04 -6.07
C THR A 17 -11.46 3.81 -7.26
N ALA A 18 -10.72 4.77 -7.82
CA ALA A 18 -11.15 5.52 -9.00
C ALA A 18 -11.33 4.63 -10.23
N LEU A 19 -10.42 3.68 -10.45
CA LEU A 19 -10.51 2.74 -11.55
C LEU A 19 -11.69 1.78 -11.39
N GLU A 20 -11.94 1.27 -10.18
CA GLU A 20 -13.11 0.44 -9.88
C GLU A 20 -14.43 1.20 -10.10
N LEU A 21 -14.51 2.46 -9.66
CA LEU A 21 -15.68 3.31 -9.91
C LEU A 21 -15.90 3.57 -11.40
N THR A 22 -14.82 3.79 -12.15
CA THR A 22 -14.90 3.99 -13.61
C THR A 22 -15.39 2.72 -14.32
N ARG A 23 -14.97 1.52 -13.86
CA ARG A 23 -15.49 0.23 -14.35
C ARG A 23 -16.98 0.05 -14.11
N ARG A 24 -17.54 0.70 -13.09
CA ARG A 24 -18.98 0.73 -12.79
C ARG A 24 -19.74 1.82 -13.57
N GLY A 25 -19.07 2.54 -14.48
CA GLY A 25 -19.68 3.52 -15.36
C GLY A 25 -19.73 4.95 -14.79
N HIS A 26 -19.12 5.21 -13.63
CA HIS A 26 -19.06 6.56 -13.07
C HIS A 26 -18.04 7.44 -13.81
N ARG A 27 -18.36 8.72 -14.00
CA ARG A 27 -17.38 9.72 -14.45
C ARG A 27 -16.56 10.19 -13.25
N VAL A 28 -15.35 9.64 -13.13
CA VAL A 28 -14.50 9.85 -11.96
C VAL A 28 -13.44 10.92 -12.23
N ARG A 29 -13.25 11.80 -11.24
CA ARG A 29 -12.10 12.70 -11.18
C ARG A 29 -11.32 12.45 -9.88
N VAL A 30 -10.03 12.23 -10.00
CA VAL A 30 -9.12 12.14 -8.85
C VAL A 30 -8.47 13.50 -8.65
N ARG A 31 -8.61 14.07 -7.45
CA ARG A 31 -7.85 15.26 -7.03
C ARG A 31 -6.82 14.85 -5.99
N SER A 32 -5.54 15.15 -6.26
CA SER A 32 -4.45 14.84 -5.34
C SER A 32 -3.46 15.99 -5.22
N ARG A 33 -3.04 16.28 -3.99
CA ARG A 33 -2.00 17.27 -3.71
C ARG A 33 -0.66 16.88 -4.33
N ASP A 34 -0.28 15.61 -4.18
CA ASP A 34 1.03 15.08 -4.52
C ASP A 34 0.96 14.29 -5.84
N ALA A 35 2.10 14.12 -6.54
CA ALA A 35 2.13 13.25 -7.72
C ALA A 35 2.23 11.82 -7.22
N ALA A 36 1.79 10.84 -8.00
CA ALA A 36 1.79 9.45 -7.55
C ALA A 36 3.17 8.99 -7.04
N ARG A 37 4.24 9.38 -7.75
CA ARG A 37 5.66 9.15 -7.35
C ARG A 37 6.10 9.80 -6.03
N ASP A 38 5.39 10.83 -5.58
CA ASP A 38 5.69 11.58 -4.35
C ASP A 38 4.77 11.14 -3.19
N THR A 39 3.91 10.13 -3.39
CA THR A 39 3.01 9.61 -2.34
C THR A 39 3.71 8.58 -1.45
N THR A 40 3.16 8.34 -0.25
CA THR A 40 3.57 7.20 0.60
C THR A 40 3.54 5.87 -0.15
N SER A 41 2.62 5.69 -1.09
CA SER A 41 2.53 4.45 -1.88
C SER A 41 3.77 4.20 -2.73
N ALA A 42 4.40 5.23 -3.29
CA ALA A 42 5.60 5.09 -4.12
C ALA A 42 6.84 4.65 -3.33
N VAL A 43 6.84 4.87 -2.01
CA VAL A 43 7.94 4.49 -1.11
C VAL A 43 7.86 3.02 -0.70
N ALA A 44 6.70 2.38 -0.82
CA ALA A 44 6.46 1.05 -0.26
C ALA A 44 7.33 -0.06 -0.90
N GLY A 45 7.50 -1.15 -0.14
CA GLY A 45 8.36 -2.29 -0.49
C GLY A 45 8.09 -2.92 -1.86
N ALA A 46 6.89 -3.34 -2.25
CA ALA A 46 5.74 -3.74 -1.47
C ALA A 46 5.45 -5.22 -1.76
N LEU A 47 5.53 -6.09 -0.75
CA LEU A 47 5.10 -7.48 -0.83
C LEU A 47 3.63 -7.55 -0.44
N TRP A 48 2.82 -8.29 -1.20
CA TRP A 48 1.45 -8.59 -0.77
C TRP A 48 1.52 -9.51 0.46
N TRP A 49 1.10 -8.98 1.60
CA TRP A 49 0.95 -9.73 2.86
C TRP A 49 0.10 -8.91 3.84
N PRO A 50 -0.96 -9.47 4.46
CA PRO A 50 -1.70 -8.77 5.50
C PRO A 50 -0.81 -8.50 6.71
N TYR A 51 -0.46 -7.24 6.94
CA TYR A 51 0.48 -6.84 8.00
C TYR A 51 -0.10 -5.73 8.87
N ARG A 52 -0.27 -6.01 10.18
CA ARG A 52 -0.72 -5.06 11.21
C ARG A 52 -1.89 -4.19 10.72
N ILE A 53 -2.95 -4.85 10.25
CA ILE A 53 -4.13 -4.20 9.67
C ILE A 53 -5.40 -4.72 10.33
N GLU A 54 -6.28 -3.78 10.67
CA GLU A 54 -7.56 -4.03 11.31
C GLU A 54 -8.71 -3.45 10.47
N PRO A 55 -9.94 -3.99 10.57
CA PRO A 55 -10.30 -5.17 11.34
C PRO A 55 -9.82 -6.47 10.66
N GLU A 56 -9.19 -7.37 11.40
CA GLU A 56 -8.55 -8.60 10.87
C GLU A 56 -9.48 -9.42 9.98
N ALA A 57 -10.74 -9.60 10.41
CA ALA A 57 -11.74 -10.37 9.68
C ALA A 57 -11.98 -9.83 8.25
N LEU A 58 -12.12 -8.52 8.07
CA LEU A 58 -12.34 -7.93 6.74
C LEU A 58 -11.03 -7.80 5.96
N ALA A 59 -9.92 -7.55 6.66
CA ALA A 59 -8.62 -7.38 6.04
C ALA A 59 -8.18 -8.64 5.28
N GLY A 60 -8.47 -9.84 5.82
CA GLY A 60 -8.21 -11.10 5.14
C GLY A 60 -8.98 -11.24 3.82
N ASP A 61 -10.27 -10.90 3.82
CA ASP A 61 -11.12 -10.96 2.62
C ASP A 61 -10.69 -9.94 1.57
N TRP A 62 -10.46 -8.68 1.97
CA TRP A 62 -9.96 -7.65 1.06
C TRP A 62 -8.59 -8.01 0.47
N ALA A 63 -7.74 -8.64 1.27
CA ALA A 63 -6.44 -9.10 0.82
C ALA A 63 -6.60 -10.19 -0.25
N LEU A 64 -7.44 -11.21 -0.02
CA LEU A 64 -7.66 -12.29 -1.00
C LEU A 64 -8.28 -11.79 -2.31
N GLU A 65 -9.20 -10.84 -2.24
CA GLU A 65 -9.71 -10.17 -3.44
C GLU A 65 -8.61 -9.43 -4.20
N THR A 66 -7.69 -8.80 -3.48
CA THR A 66 -6.55 -8.10 -4.06
C THR A 66 -5.52 -9.07 -4.63
N LEU A 67 -5.29 -10.21 -3.97
CA LEU A 67 -4.40 -11.26 -4.44
C LEU A 67 -4.82 -11.73 -5.83
N ALA A 68 -6.10 -12.07 -6.01
CA ALA A 68 -6.61 -12.53 -7.30
C ALA A 68 -6.39 -11.50 -8.43
N VAL A 69 -6.55 -10.20 -8.13
CA VAL A 69 -6.27 -9.15 -9.12
C VAL A 69 -4.78 -9.05 -9.40
N TYR A 70 -3.92 -9.14 -8.39
CA TYR A 70 -2.47 -9.11 -8.59
C TYR A 70 -1.93 -10.33 -9.33
N GLU A 71 -2.51 -11.51 -9.14
CA GLU A 71 -2.20 -12.70 -9.93
C GLU A 71 -2.52 -12.49 -11.42
N GLU A 72 -3.64 -11.82 -11.74
CA GLU A 72 -3.97 -11.44 -13.10
C GLU A 72 -2.98 -10.40 -13.65
N LEU A 73 -2.68 -9.35 -12.89
CA LEU A 73 -1.73 -8.31 -13.31
C LEU A 73 -0.31 -8.84 -13.51
N ALA A 74 0.08 -9.89 -12.79
CA ALA A 74 1.37 -10.54 -12.94
C ALA A 74 1.56 -11.27 -14.27
N THR A 75 0.52 -11.38 -15.10
CA THR A 75 0.62 -11.90 -16.48
C THR A 75 1.29 -10.90 -17.43
N ALA A 76 1.36 -9.62 -17.07
CA ALA A 76 2.01 -8.55 -17.84
C ALA A 76 2.91 -7.67 -16.94
N PRO A 77 3.98 -8.24 -16.33
CA PRO A 77 4.74 -7.58 -15.27
C PRO A 77 5.46 -6.31 -15.73
N GLU A 78 5.89 -6.25 -16.99
CA GLU A 78 6.55 -5.06 -17.58
C GLU A 78 5.61 -3.86 -17.67
N GLU A 79 4.30 -4.10 -17.84
CA GLU A 79 3.28 -3.05 -17.88
C GLU A 79 2.78 -2.70 -16.48
N THR A 80 2.52 -3.71 -15.64
CA THR A 80 1.77 -3.54 -14.38
C THR A 80 2.66 -3.31 -13.17
N GLY A 81 3.95 -3.65 -13.26
CA GLY A 81 4.90 -3.67 -12.14
C GLY A 81 4.66 -4.82 -11.15
N VAL A 82 3.72 -5.73 -11.40
CA VAL A 82 3.38 -6.83 -10.49
C VAL A 82 4.07 -8.11 -10.93
N ARG A 83 4.81 -8.77 -10.03
CA ARG A 83 5.46 -10.06 -10.31
C ARG A 83 5.11 -11.08 -9.23
N MET A 84 4.95 -12.34 -9.63
CA MET A 84 4.89 -13.45 -8.67
C MET A 84 6.32 -13.90 -8.34
N VAL A 85 6.74 -13.70 -7.10
CA VAL A 85 8.11 -13.96 -6.65
C VAL A 85 8.08 -14.93 -5.48
N ALA A 86 8.95 -15.95 -5.50
CA ALA A 86 9.09 -16.88 -4.40
C ALA A 86 9.87 -16.25 -3.24
N GLY A 87 9.56 -16.67 -2.01
CA GLY A 87 10.32 -16.25 -0.86
C GLY A 87 9.91 -16.93 0.44
N LEU A 88 10.42 -16.39 1.54
CA LEU A 88 10.31 -16.96 2.88
C LEU A 88 9.85 -15.92 3.90
N HIS A 89 8.77 -16.22 4.61
CA HIS A 89 8.45 -15.61 5.90
C HIS A 89 9.16 -16.40 7.01
N GLY A 90 10.28 -15.88 7.51
CA GLY A 90 11.12 -16.55 8.49
C GLY A 90 10.47 -16.64 9.86
N GLY A 91 10.30 -17.86 10.38
CA GLY A 91 9.65 -18.15 11.66
C GLY A 91 8.11 -18.23 11.59
N GLU A 92 7.51 -17.86 10.46
CA GLU A 92 6.06 -17.86 10.29
C GLU A 92 5.51 -19.27 10.11
N ARG A 93 4.29 -19.50 10.63
CA ARG A 93 3.58 -20.79 10.56
C ARG A 93 2.12 -20.54 10.18
N LEU A 94 1.56 -21.42 9.34
CA LEU A 94 0.16 -21.32 8.92
C LEU A 94 -0.81 -21.36 10.11
N SER A 95 -0.46 -22.09 11.18
CA SER A 95 -1.25 -22.15 12.41
C SER A 95 -1.34 -20.82 13.16
N GLY A 96 -0.40 -19.90 12.92
CA GLY A 96 -0.38 -18.55 13.51
C GLY A 96 -1.12 -17.50 12.68
N LEU A 97 -1.62 -17.86 11.51
CA LEU A 97 -2.25 -16.93 10.57
C LEU A 97 -3.78 -17.02 10.61
N GLY A 98 -4.43 -15.92 10.24
CA GLY A 98 -5.87 -15.85 10.10
C GLY A 98 -6.44 -16.76 9.00
N PRO A 99 -7.77 -16.93 8.92
CA PRO A 99 -8.43 -17.84 7.98
C PRO A 99 -8.05 -17.68 6.51
N TRP A 100 -7.69 -16.45 6.11
CA TRP A 100 -7.25 -16.12 4.75
C TRP A 100 -6.05 -16.95 4.29
N ALA A 101 -5.13 -17.32 5.20
CA ALA A 101 -3.91 -18.04 4.86
C ALA A 101 -4.18 -19.45 4.30
N ARG A 102 -5.34 -20.05 4.65
CA ARG A 102 -5.77 -21.35 4.10
C ARG A 102 -6.08 -21.30 2.60
N ARG A 103 -6.23 -20.11 2.04
CA ARG A 103 -6.48 -19.88 0.61
C ARG A 103 -5.19 -19.63 -0.19
N LEU A 104 -4.03 -19.55 0.46
CA LEU A 104 -2.76 -19.42 -0.23
C LEU A 104 -2.37 -20.74 -0.91
N THR A 105 -2.32 -20.72 -2.23
CA THR A 105 -1.86 -21.86 -3.01
C THR A 105 -0.34 -21.96 -2.99
N GLY A 106 0.21 -23.17 -2.80
CA GLY A 106 1.65 -23.39 -2.85
C GLY A 106 2.43 -22.95 -1.61
N ALA A 107 1.76 -22.51 -0.54
CA ALA A 107 2.40 -22.24 0.74
C ALA A 107 2.88 -23.55 1.40
N ARG A 108 4.17 -23.61 1.75
CA ARG A 108 4.81 -24.78 2.35
C ARG A 108 5.59 -24.40 3.59
N GLU A 109 5.27 -25.03 4.71
CA GLU A 109 6.09 -24.91 5.92
C GLU A 109 7.42 -25.66 5.73
N VAL A 110 8.50 -24.99 6.10
CA VAL A 110 9.88 -25.50 6.12
C VAL A 110 10.49 -25.20 7.50
N PRO A 111 11.60 -25.84 7.91
CA PRO A 111 12.19 -25.58 9.23
C PRO A 111 12.37 -24.09 9.55
N GLU A 112 12.76 -23.29 8.56
CA GLU A 112 13.06 -21.86 8.67
C GLU A 112 11.81 -20.95 8.72
N GLY A 113 10.63 -21.43 8.33
CA GLY A 113 9.40 -20.64 8.29
C GLY A 113 8.40 -21.09 7.22
N LEU A 114 7.69 -20.14 6.61
CA LEU A 114 6.71 -20.39 5.56
C LEU A 114 7.23 -19.93 4.19
N ARG A 115 7.42 -20.87 3.26
CA ARG A 115 7.78 -20.57 1.87
C ARG A 115 6.53 -20.47 1.01
N VAL A 116 6.46 -19.44 0.19
CA VAL A 116 5.30 -19.17 -0.68
C VAL A 116 5.71 -18.26 -1.83
N THR A 117 4.99 -18.30 -2.95
CA THR A 117 5.12 -17.35 -4.05
C THR A 117 4.02 -16.32 -3.94
N LEU A 118 4.38 -15.04 -3.86
CA LEU A 118 3.44 -13.94 -3.62
C LEU A 118 3.67 -12.78 -4.60
N PRO A 119 2.67 -11.92 -4.81
CA PRO A 119 2.87 -10.68 -5.54
C PRO A 119 3.90 -9.77 -4.86
N LEU A 120 4.94 -9.41 -5.61
CA LEU A 120 5.89 -8.35 -5.28
C LEU A 120 5.71 -7.22 -6.30
N ILE A 121 5.43 -6.02 -5.82
CA ILE A 121 4.98 -4.90 -6.64
C ILE A 121 6.09 -3.84 -6.74
N ASP A 122 6.48 -3.49 -7.96
CA ASP A 122 7.22 -2.28 -8.31
C ASP A 122 6.25 -1.09 -8.26
N MET A 123 6.29 -0.36 -7.15
CA MET A 123 5.31 0.69 -6.86
C MET A 123 5.36 1.87 -7.85
N PRO A 124 6.53 2.40 -8.26
CA PRO A 124 6.61 3.39 -9.34
C PRO A 124 5.91 2.96 -10.63
N VAL A 125 6.19 1.75 -11.13
CA VAL A 125 5.56 1.23 -12.36
C VAL A 125 4.07 1.02 -12.14
N HIS A 126 3.68 0.40 -11.02
CA HIS A 126 2.28 0.10 -10.73
C HIS A 126 1.41 1.36 -10.59
N LEU A 127 1.91 2.40 -9.94
CA LEU A 127 1.19 3.67 -9.81
C LEU A 127 1.04 4.37 -11.16
N ALA A 128 2.08 4.37 -12.00
CA ALA A 128 2.01 4.90 -13.36
C ALA A 128 0.96 4.14 -14.19
N TRP A 129 1.00 2.79 -14.13
CA TRP A 129 0.01 1.94 -14.78
C TRP A 129 -1.42 2.27 -14.32
N LEU A 130 -1.67 2.41 -13.01
CA LEU A 130 -2.99 2.78 -12.50
C LEU A 130 -3.47 4.14 -13.04
N GLN A 131 -2.58 5.14 -13.11
CA GLN A 131 -2.89 6.45 -13.66
C GLN A 131 -3.24 6.37 -15.15
N GLU A 132 -2.45 5.65 -15.94
CA GLU A 132 -2.69 5.46 -17.37
C GLU A 132 -4.00 4.72 -17.62
N ARG A 133 -4.26 3.64 -16.87
CA ARG A 133 -5.52 2.88 -16.96
C ARG A 133 -6.73 3.73 -16.62
N LEU A 134 -6.64 4.58 -15.60
CA LEU A 134 -7.71 5.51 -15.25
C LEU A 134 -7.99 6.49 -16.39
N VAL A 135 -6.96 7.15 -16.93
CA VAL A 135 -7.10 8.11 -18.03
C VAL A 135 -7.66 7.44 -19.29
N ARG A 136 -7.16 6.25 -19.64
CA ARG A 136 -7.69 5.47 -20.78
C ARG A 136 -9.14 5.05 -20.60
N SER A 137 -9.60 4.94 -19.36
CA SER A 137 -10.99 4.62 -19.04
C SER A 137 -11.89 5.88 -18.96
N GLY A 138 -11.35 7.07 -19.29
CA GLY A 138 -12.08 8.34 -19.29
C GLY A 138 -12.06 9.08 -17.94
N GLY A 139 -11.31 8.58 -16.96
CA GLY A 139 -11.10 9.26 -15.68
C GLY A 139 -10.18 10.47 -15.83
N VAL A 140 -10.35 11.46 -14.94
CA VAL A 140 -9.55 12.69 -14.95
C VAL A 140 -8.62 12.72 -13.73
N LEU A 141 -7.34 13.03 -13.94
CA LEU A 141 -6.35 13.25 -12.88
C LEU A 141 -6.09 14.76 -12.76
N GLU A 142 -6.28 15.31 -11.57
CA GLU A 142 -6.00 16.72 -11.27
C GLU A 142 -5.06 16.87 -10.07
N ARG A 143 -4.04 17.72 -10.24
CA ARG A 143 -3.18 18.17 -9.15
C ARG A 143 -3.89 19.30 -8.39
N GLY A 144 -4.03 19.15 -7.08
CA GLY A 144 -4.63 20.18 -6.23
C GLY A 144 -4.88 19.71 -4.81
N THR A 145 -4.69 20.61 -3.85
CA THR A 145 -5.05 20.39 -2.45
C THR A 145 -6.54 20.62 -2.27
N VAL A 146 -7.25 19.65 -1.69
CA VAL A 146 -8.61 19.82 -1.20
C VAL A 146 -8.51 20.29 0.25
N GLN A 147 -9.07 21.46 0.56
CA GLN A 147 -9.01 22.04 1.92
C GLN A 147 -10.14 21.52 2.81
N ASP A 148 -11.31 21.29 2.20
CA ASP A 148 -12.47 20.69 2.83
C ASP A 148 -13.30 19.92 1.78
N PHE A 149 -14.20 19.05 2.24
CA PHE A 149 -15.05 18.29 1.33
C PHE A 149 -16.24 19.07 0.76
N ALA A 150 -16.52 20.29 1.23
CA ALA A 150 -17.54 21.14 0.61
C ALA A 150 -17.09 21.62 -0.78
N GLU A 151 -15.80 21.94 -0.94
CA GLU A 151 -15.21 22.24 -2.25
C GLU A 151 -15.38 21.06 -3.24
N ALA A 152 -15.11 19.84 -2.79
CA ALA A 152 -15.28 18.64 -3.62
C ALA A 152 -16.77 18.34 -3.90
N ALA A 153 -17.65 18.54 -2.91
CA ALA A 153 -19.09 18.37 -3.03
C ALA A 153 -19.73 19.36 -4.01
N ALA A 154 -19.14 20.55 -4.19
CA ALA A 154 -19.59 21.52 -5.19
C ALA A 154 -19.36 21.04 -6.63
N LEU A 155 -18.45 20.07 -6.85
CA LEU A 155 -18.08 19.57 -8.17
C LEU A 155 -18.73 18.22 -8.52
N ALA A 156 -19.11 17.43 -7.52
CA ALA A 156 -19.78 16.14 -7.70
C ALA A 156 -20.68 15.80 -6.49
N PRO A 157 -21.79 15.08 -6.72
CA PRO A 157 -22.69 14.65 -5.64
C PRO A 157 -22.06 13.58 -4.72
N VAL A 158 -20.97 12.95 -5.14
CA VAL A 158 -20.25 11.93 -4.36
C VAL A 158 -18.78 12.29 -4.24
N VAL A 159 -18.24 12.13 -3.03
CA VAL A 159 -16.81 12.28 -2.73
C VAL A 159 -16.31 11.00 -2.05
N VAL A 160 -15.18 10.49 -2.49
CA VAL A 160 -14.48 9.38 -1.84
C VAL A 160 -13.17 9.88 -1.23
N ASN A 161 -13.06 9.82 0.09
CA ASN A 161 -11.90 10.22 0.85
C ASN A 161 -10.87 9.07 0.92
N CYS A 162 -9.82 9.17 0.10
CA CYS A 162 -8.67 8.27 0.06
C CYS A 162 -7.37 8.96 0.50
N THR A 163 -7.45 9.90 1.44
CA THR A 163 -6.35 10.82 1.76
C THR A 163 -5.27 10.27 2.68
N GLY A 164 -5.41 9.03 3.17
CA GLY A 164 -4.43 8.41 4.07
C GLY A 164 -4.21 9.26 5.32
N LEU A 165 -2.97 9.71 5.54
CA LEU A 165 -2.63 10.62 6.66
C LEU A 165 -3.36 11.97 6.60
N GLY A 166 -3.76 12.41 5.40
CA GLY A 166 -4.51 13.66 5.23
C GLY A 166 -5.86 13.65 5.95
N ALA A 167 -6.44 12.47 6.22
CA ALA A 167 -7.70 12.33 6.94
C ALA A 167 -7.63 12.89 8.37
N ARG A 168 -6.43 12.87 8.99
CA ARG A 168 -6.20 13.49 10.30
C ARG A 168 -6.59 14.96 10.33
N ALA A 169 -6.34 15.68 9.23
CA ALA A 169 -6.64 17.11 9.12
C ALA A 169 -8.01 17.38 8.47
N LEU A 170 -8.43 16.58 7.49
CA LEU A 170 -9.65 16.83 6.72
C LEU A 170 -10.95 16.40 7.40
N VAL A 171 -10.91 15.37 8.24
CA VAL A 171 -12.07 14.88 9.02
C VAL A 171 -11.75 14.77 10.51
N PRO A 172 -10.86 15.64 11.03
CA PRO A 172 -10.28 15.61 12.37
C PRO A 172 -10.08 14.24 13.04
N ASP A 173 -9.68 13.23 12.28
CA ASP A 173 -9.55 11.87 12.80
C ASP A 173 -8.20 11.69 13.52
N LEU A 174 -8.19 11.98 14.81
CA LEU A 174 -6.98 11.93 15.63
C LEU A 174 -6.41 10.53 15.81
N GLY A 175 -7.20 9.49 15.53
CA GLY A 175 -6.74 8.10 15.53
C GLY A 175 -5.83 7.77 14.34
N VAL A 176 -5.78 8.64 13.31
CA VAL A 176 -4.83 8.51 12.20
C VAL A 176 -3.47 9.03 12.63
N ARG A 177 -2.46 8.15 12.63
CA ARG A 177 -1.11 8.41 13.12
C ARG A 177 -0.07 7.93 12.10
N PRO A 178 1.04 8.67 11.90
CA PRO A 178 2.11 8.20 11.04
C PRO A 178 2.86 7.06 11.72
N VAL A 179 3.18 6.04 10.95
CA VAL A 179 4.20 5.04 11.31
C VAL A 179 5.33 5.13 10.30
N ARG A 180 6.39 5.85 10.66
CA ARG A 180 7.57 6.04 9.83
C ARG A 180 8.25 4.70 9.57
N GLY A 181 8.65 4.51 8.32
CA GLY A 181 9.47 3.39 7.88
C GLY A 181 10.61 3.88 7.01
N GLN A 182 11.82 3.52 7.39
CA GLN A 182 13.02 3.73 6.59
C GLN A 182 13.43 2.43 5.90
N LEU A 183 13.78 2.56 4.62
CA LEU A 183 14.30 1.53 3.73
C LEU A 183 15.67 1.96 3.20
N VAL A 184 16.49 0.97 2.85
CA VAL A 184 17.76 1.15 2.13
C VAL A 184 17.66 0.42 0.80
N VAL A 185 18.11 1.04 -0.28
CA VAL A 185 18.24 0.37 -1.58
C VAL A 185 19.71 0.12 -1.81
N VAL A 186 20.07 -1.11 -2.17
CA VAL A 186 21.43 -1.52 -2.52
C VAL A 186 21.47 -2.13 -3.91
N GLU A 187 22.64 -2.14 -4.54
CA GLU A 187 22.87 -2.99 -5.71
C GLU A 187 22.54 -4.44 -5.36
N ASN A 188 21.74 -5.10 -6.20
CA ASN A 188 21.31 -6.46 -5.88
C ASN A 188 22.49 -7.45 -6.05
N PRO A 189 22.94 -8.13 -4.98
CA PRO A 189 24.09 -9.04 -5.04
C PRO A 189 23.74 -10.43 -5.61
N GLY A 190 22.70 -10.54 -6.44
CA GLY A 190 22.19 -11.81 -6.99
C GLY A 190 21.10 -12.48 -6.14
N ILE A 191 20.38 -11.70 -5.32
CA ILE A 191 19.23 -12.20 -4.55
C ILE A 191 17.97 -12.09 -5.40
N GLU A 192 17.33 -13.24 -5.67
CA GLU A 192 16.12 -13.32 -6.51
C GLU A 192 14.84 -13.62 -5.71
N GLU A 193 14.97 -14.14 -4.49
CA GLU A 193 13.86 -14.42 -3.58
C GLU A 193 13.68 -13.30 -2.57
N TRP A 194 12.43 -13.01 -2.19
CA TRP A 194 12.16 -12.12 -1.07
C TRP A 194 12.30 -12.86 0.27
N PHE A 195 12.53 -12.08 1.32
CA PHE A 195 12.50 -12.56 2.70
C PHE A 195 11.79 -11.56 3.59
N THR A 196 11.04 -12.04 4.57
CA THR A 196 10.61 -11.20 5.69
C THR A 196 10.71 -11.95 7.01
N ARG A 197 10.97 -11.21 8.08
CA ARG A 197 10.86 -11.65 9.46
C ARG A 197 10.43 -10.44 10.28
N ALA A 198 9.25 -10.53 10.87
CA ALA A 198 8.73 -9.52 11.78
C ALA A 198 8.58 -10.15 13.16
N ASP A 199 9.09 -9.47 14.18
CA ASP A 199 8.73 -9.73 15.55
C ASP A 199 7.58 -8.78 15.92
N PRO A 200 6.38 -9.27 16.26
CA PRO A 200 5.26 -8.43 16.66
C PRO A 200 5.61 -7.46 17.79
N ALA A 201 6.52 -7.83 18.70
CA ALA A 201 6.96 -7.01 19.83
C ALA A 201 8.07 -6.00 19.47
N SER A 202 8.60 -6.04 18.24
CA SER A 202 9.66 -5.13 17.79
C SER A 202 9.14 -4.02 16.89
N SER A 203 9.74 -2.84 17.02
CA SER A 203 9.66 -1.75 16.04
C SER A 203 10.58 -1.97 14.83
N THR A 204 11.48 -2.96 14.93
CA THR A 204 12.36 -3.36 13.83
C THR A 204 11.82 -4.60 13.13
N THR A 205 11.89 -4.59 11.81
CA THR A 205 11.59 -5.74 10.96
C THR A 205 12.81 -6.00 10.08
N THR A 206 12.98 -7.25 9.64
CA THR A 206 14.04 -7.61 8.70
C THR A 206 13.40 -8.17 7.46
N TYR A 207 13.54 -7.48 6.33
CA TYR A 207 13.10 -7.96 5.05
C TYR A 207 13.99 -7.45 3.94
N PHE A 208 13.97 -8.17 2.82
CA PHE A 208 14.55 -7.70 1.58
C PHE A 208 13.71 -8.15 0.40
N PHE A 209 13.56 -7.25 -0.57
CA PHE A 209 12.72 -7.42 -1.74
C PHE A 209 13.53 -7.13 -3.01
N PRO A 210 13.71 -8.13 -3.88
CA PRO A 210 14.40 -7.92 -5.15
C PRO A 210 13.50 -7.13 -6.10
N GLN A 211 13.89 -5.90 -6.40
CA GLN A 211 13.20 -4.98 -7.30
C GLN A 211 14.05 -4.69 -8.55
N PRO A 212 13.45 -4.17 -9.64
CA PRO A 212 14.20 -3.84 -10.85
C PRO A 212 15.34 -2.83 -10.62
N ASP A 213 15.20 -1.93 -9.63
CA ASP A 213 16.19 -0.90 -9.32
C ASP A 213 17.21 -1.31 -8.23
N GLY A 214 17.16 -2.56 -7.78
CA GLY A 214 18.09 -3.11 -6.78
C GLY A 214 17.40 -3.98 -5.74
N LEU A 215 18.10 -4.22 -4.63
CA LEU A 215 17.54 -4.93 -3.50
C LEU A 215 17.05 -3.91 -2.46
N VAL A 216 15.74 -3.88 -2.21
CA VAL A 216 15.14 -3.02 -1.18
C VAL A 216 15.24 -3.74 0.16
N LEU A 217 15.94 -3.14 1.11
CA LEU A 217 16.12 -3.61 2.47
C LEU A 217 15.24 -2.82 3.43
N GLY A 218 14.61 -3.50 4.36
CA GLY A 218 13.91 -2.83 5.45
C GLY A 218 13.83 -3.68 6.71
N GLY A 219 13.29 -3.15 7.79
CA GLY A 219 12.93 -1.74 7.94
C GLY A 219 12.54 -1.38 9.37
N THR A 220 12.03 -0.16 9.52
CA THR A 220 11.52 0.38 10.80
C THR A 220 10.00 0.58 10.77
N ALA A 221 9.42 0.64 11.97
CA ALA A 221 8.05 1.02 12.23
C ALA A 221 8.01 1.93 13.49
N GLU A 222 8.24 3.23 13.28
CA GLU A 222 8.31 4.23 14.34
C GLU A 222 7.01 5.04 14.40
N VAL A 223 6.25 4.87 15.47
CA VAL A 223 4.93 5.51 15.64
C VAL A 223 5.10 6.98 16.03
N ASP A 224 4.24 7.86 15.51
CA ASP A 224 4.24 9.31 15.74
C ASP A 224 5.50 10.06 15.29
N GLU A 225 6.33 9.42 14.47
CA GLU A 225 7.44 10.10 13.82
C GLU A 225 7.02 10.63 12.44
N TYR A 226 7.27 11.92 12.21
CA TYR A 226 6.83 12.65 11.01
C TYR A 226 7.98 12.96 10.05
N GLY A 227 9.24 12.81 10.49
CA GLY A 227 10.42 13.10 9.69
C GLY A 227 10.56 12.16 8.49
N THR A 228 10.75 12.74 7.31
CA THR A 228 11.00 12.00 6.06
C THR A 228 12.48 11.94 5.68
N GLY A 229 13.37 12.52 6.49
CA GLY A 229 14.82 12.39 6.30
C GLY A 229 15.30 10.99 6.66
N ALA A 230 16.26 10.46 5.91
CA ALA A 230 16.91 9.19 6.25
C ALA A 230 17.94 9.38 7.38
N ASP A 231 17.94 8.46 8.35
CA ASP A 231 18.95 8.40 9.40
C ASP A 231 20.05 7.39 9.02
N PRO A 232 21.33 7.83 8.89
CA PRO A 232 22.45 6.95 8.55
C PRO A 232 22.61 5.76 9.52
N ARG A 233 22.40 5.97 10.82
CA ARG A 233 22.53 4.89 11.82
C ARG A 233 21.47 3.81 11.61
N THR A 234 20.21 4.23 11.46
CA THR A 234 19.12 3.32 11.07
C THR A 234 19.43 2.56 9.77
N ALA A 235 20.07 3.20 8.78
CA ALA A 235 20.43 2.54 7.53
C ALA A 235 21.50 1.45 7.73
N GLU A 236 22.57 1.74 8.48
CA GLU A 236 23.61 0.76 8.83
C GLU A 236 23.01 -0.45 9.57
N GLU A 237 22.09 -0.19 10.51
CA GLU A 237 21.41 -1.26 11.24
C GLU A 237 20.52 -2.13 10.35
N ILE A 238 19.79 -1.53 9.40
CA ILE A 238 18.98 -2.28 8.41
C ILE A 238 19.89 -3.20 7.61
N VAL A 239 20.98 -2.68 7.05
CA VAL A 239 21.94 -3.47 6.26
C VAL A 239 22.51 -4.61 7.12
N ALA A 240 22.94 -4.32 8.34
CA ALA A 240 23.48 -5.32 9.26
C ALA A 240 22.47 -6.43 9.62
N ARG A 241 21.18 -6.09 9.79
CA ARG A 241 20.11 -7.09 10.01
C ARG A 241 19.92 -7.99 8.80
N CYS A 242 19.83 -7.41 7.61
CA CYS A 242 19.66 -8.17 6.36
C CYS A 242 20.90 -9.04 6.06
N ALA A 243 22.11 -8.53 6.30
CA ALA A 243 23.37 -9.26 6.11
C ALA A 243 23.52 -10.49 7.03
N ARG A 244 22.89 -10.48 8.22
CA ARG A 244 22.84 -11.69 9.08
C ARG A 244 21.99 -12.81 8.48
N VAL A 245 21.06 -12.48 7.58
CA VAL A 245 20.25 -13.47 6.85
C VAL A 245 20.93 -13.88 5.54
N ARG A 246 21.50 -12.91 4.82
CA ARG A 246 22.21 -13.11 3.55
C ARG A 246 23.55 -12.36 3.57
N PRO A 247 24.67 -13.03 3.91
CA PRO A 247 25.98 -12.40 4.10
C PRO A 247 26.47 -11.56 2.92
N GLU A 248 26.09 -11.90 1.69
CA GLU A 248 26.43 -11.16 0.47
C GLU A 248 25.89 -9.71 0.46
N ILE A 249 24.85 -9.40 1.25
CA ILE A 249 24.32 -8.03 1.40
C ILE A 249 25.35 -7.10 2.06
N ALA A 250 26.26 -7.62 2.90
CA ALA A 250 27.25 -6.80 3.61
C ALA A 250 28.20 -6.04 2.66
N GLY A 251 28.46 -6.59 1.48
CA GLY A 251 29.31 -5.98 0.45
C GLY A 251 28.55 -5.17 -0.61
N ALA A 252 27.22 -5.14 -0.56
CA ALA A 252 26.41 -4.47 -1.57
C ALA A 252 26.48 -2.94 -1.42
N ARG A 253 26.69 -2.24 -2.55
CA ARG A 253 26.76 -0.78 -2.57
C ARG A 253 25.38 -0.18 -2.32
N VAL A 254 25.27 0.75 -1.36
CA VAL A 254 24.04 1.53 -1.14
C VAL A 254 23.83 2.48 -2.32
N THR A 255 22.65 2.41 -2.94
CA THR A 255 22.25 3.24 -4.09
C THR A 255 21.21 4.29 -3.69
N GLY A 256 20.52 4.12 -2.56
CA GLY A 256 19.59 5.12 -2.07
C GLY A 256 18.89 4.77 -0.76
N HIS A 257 18.06 5.69 -0.29
CA HIS A 257 17.21 5.52 0.88
C HIS A 257 15.77 5.90 0.54
N ARG A 258 14.80 5.24 1.16
CA ARG A 258 13.39 5.62 1.04
C ARG A 258 12.79 5.74 2.43
N VAL A 259 12.06 6.82 2.71
CA VAL A 259 11.40 7.05 3.99
C VAL A 259 9.95 7.40 3.74
N GLY A 260 9.04 6.66 4.36
CA GLY A 260 7.60 6.82 4.16
C GLY A 260 6.84 6.80 5.47
N LEU A 261 5.72 7.51 5.50
CA LEU A 261 4.85 7.60 6.68
C LEU A 261 3.59 6.78 6.41
N ARG A 262 3.51 5.58 7.02
CA ARG A 262 2.35 4.69 6.85
C ARG A 262 1.13 5.31 7.55
N PRO A 263 -0.04 5.40 6.88
CA PRO A 263 -1.24 6.00 7.44
C PRO A 263 -1.98 5.00 8.35
N SER A 264 -1.39 4.67 9.50
CA SER A 264 -2.05 3.78 10.47
C SER A 264 -3.21 4.49 11.15
N ARG A 265 -4.24 3.73 11.52
CA ARG A 265 -5.38 4.24 12.29
C ARG A 265 -5.66 3.31 13.46
N ASP A 266 -5.79 3.86 14.66
CA ASP A 266 -5.96 3.08 15.90
C ASP A 266 -7.18 2.15 15.85
N ALA A 267 -8.28 2.60 15.24
CA ALA A 267 -9.51 1.83 15.07
C ALA A 267 -9.54 0.99 13.77
N GLY A 268 -8.40 0.84 13.09
CA GLY A 268 -8.30 0.15 11.79
C GLY A 268 -8.80 0.97 10.60
N VAL A 269 -8.87 0.31 9.45
CA VAL A 269 -9.33 0.89 8.18
C VAL A 269 -10.73 1.47 8.35
N ARG A 270 -10.89 2.74 7.99
CA ARG A 270 -12.20 3.38 7.91
C ARG A 270 -12.74 3.23 6.49
N LEU A 271 -13.72 2.34 6.34
CA LEU A 271 -14.43 2.09 5.10
C LEU A 271 -15.94 2.15 5.36
N GLU A 272 -16.53 3.34 5.21
CA GLU A 272 -17.93 3.59 5.53
C GLU A 272 -18.48 4.78 4.72
N ALA A 273 -19.80 4.85 4.59
CA ALA A 273 -20.49 5.97 3.98
C ALA A 273 -21.03 6.95 5.02
N GLY A 274 -21.03 8.22 4.67
CA GLY A 274 -21.64 9.33 5.39
C GLY A 274 -22.19 10.36 4.42
N THR A 275 -22.50 11.54 4.96
CA THR A 275 -23.17 12.61 4.22
C THR A 275 -22.25 13.81 4.06
N LEU A 276 -22.16 14.34 2.85
CA LEU A 276 -21.47 15.59 2.57
C LEU A 276 -22.27 16.80 3.07
N PRO A 277 -21.61 17.93 3.37
CA PRO A 277 -22.29 19.22 3.42
C PRO A 277 -23.05 19.43 2.10
N GLY A 278 -24.38 19.59 2.17
CA GLY A 278 -25.24 19.70 0.97
C GLY A 278 -25.99 18.42 0.57
N GLY A 279 -25.88 17.33 1.34
CA GLY A 279 -26.71 16.12 1.16
C GLY A 279 -26.17 15.09 0.18
N GLY A 280 -25.01 15.35 -0.44
CA GLY A 280 -24.28 14.38 -1.23
C GLY A 280 -23.70 13.23 -0.39
N ARG A 281 -23.07 12.25 -1.03
CA ARG A 281 -22.50 11.08 -0.35
C ARG A 281 -20.99 11.24 -0.14
N LEU A 282 -20.53 10.99 1.08
CA LEU A 282 -19.10 10.90 1.42
C LEU A 282 -18.77 9.45 1.73
N VAL A 283 -17.81 8.85 1.02
CA VAL A 283 -17.29 7.51 1.34
C VAL A 283 -15.88 7.65 1.88
N HIS A 284 -15.61 7.12 3.05
CA HIS A 284 -14.27 7.02 3.60
C HIS A 284 -13.59 5.73 3.14
N ASN A 285 -12.32 5.81 2.76
CA ASN A 285 -11.46 4.66 2.48
C ASN A 285 -10.00 5.05 2.80
N TYR A 286 -9.63 5.02 4.08
CA TYR A 286 -8.29 5.37 4.58
C TYR A 286 -7.94 4.60 5.87
N GLY A 287 -6.70 4.74 6.36
CA GLY A 287 -6.26 4.11 7.61
C GLY A 287 -5.59 2.75 7.44
N HIS A 288 -5.04 2.47 6.25
CA HIS A 288 -4.52 1.15 5.87
C HIS A 288 -3.13 0.80 6.42
N GLY A 289 -2.48 1.71 7.16
CA GLY A 289 -1.17 1.46 7.76
C GLY A 289 -0.15 0.95 6.73
N GLY A 290 0.53 -0.15 7.07
CA GLY A 290 1.53 -0.78 6.19
C GLY A 290 0.95 -1.72 5.12
N ALA A 291 -0.36 -1.97 5.11
CA ALA A 291 -1.01 -2.98 4.28
C ALA A 291 -1.86 -2.39 3.14
N GLY A 292 -1.76 -1.09 2.87
CA GLY A 292 -2.57 -0.43 1.84
C GLY A 292 -2.46 -1.06 0.45
N VAL A 293 -1.27 -1.54 0.06
CA VAL A 293 -1.09 -2.28 -1.21
C VAL A 293 -1.76 -3.65 -1.14
N THR A 294 -1.61 -4.36 -0.02
CA THR A 294 -2.18 -5.69 0.20
C THR A 294 -3.71 -5.73 0.06
N VAL A 295 -4.42 -4.69 0.48
CA VAL A 295 -5.89 -4.66 0.47
C VAL A 295 -6.49 -3.74 -0.59
N ALA A 296 -5.66 -3.19 -1.49
CA ALA A 296 -6.02 -2.05 -2.34
C ALA A 296 -7.27 -2.27 -3.20
N TRP A 297 -7.43 -3.46 -3.78
CA TRP A 297 -8.53 -3.78 -4.69
C TRP A 297 -9.78 -4.23 -3.95
N GLY A 298 -9.64 -5.01 -2.87
CA GLY A 298 -10.75 -5.38 -2.00
C GLY A 298 -11.40 -4.17 -1.35
N CYS A 299 -10.60 -3.25 -0.78
CA CYS A 299 -11.11 -2.00 -0.26
C CYS A 299 -11.71 -1.10 -1.36
N ALA A 300 -11.14 -1.08 -2.57
CA ALA A 300 -11.69 -0.32 -3.69
C ALA A 300 -13.10 -0.81 -4.08
N ARG A 301 -13.31 -2.13 -4.18
CA ARG A 301 -14.62 -2.73 -4.48
C ARG A 301 -15.65 -2.46 -3.39
N ALA A 302 -15.25 -2.56 -2.12
CA ALA A 302 -16.11 -2.24 -1.00
C ALA A 302 -16.49 -0.74 -0.98
N ALA A 303 -15.53 0.16 -1.21
CA ALA A 303 -15.79 1.59 -1.32
C ALA A 303 -16.72 1.92 -2.51
N ALA A 304 -16.52 1.27 -3.66
CA ALA A 304 -17.38 1.46 -4.82
C ALA A 304 -18.82 0.96 -4.59
N ALA A 305 -19.01 -0.12 -3.82
CA ALA A 305 -20.33 -0.58 -3.40
C ALA A 305 -21.06 0.43 -2.51
N LEU A 306 -20.32 1.18 -1.69
CA LEU A 306 -20.89 2.26 -0.87
C LEU A 306 -21.27 3.50 -1.68
N VAL A 307 -20.62 3.73 -2.83
CA VAL A 307 -20.99 4.84 -3.73
C VAL A 307 -22.36 4.62 -4.38
N GLY A 308 -22.63 3.39 -4.83
CA GLY A 308 -23.82 3.04 -5.61
C GLY A 308 -23.44 2.52 -6.98
#